data_AF-M2QCY6-F1
#
_entry.id   AF-M2QCY6-F1
#
_cell.length_a   1.000
_cell.length_b   1.000
_cell.length_c   1.000
_cell.angle_alpha   90.00
_cell.angle_beta   90.00
_cell.angle_gamma   90.00
#
_symmetry.space_group_name_H-M   'P 1'
#
loop_
_entity.id
_entity.type
_entity.pdbx_description
1 polymer ?
#
loop_
_entity_poly.entity_id
_entity_poly.type
_entity_poly.pdbx_seq_one_letter_code
_entity_poly.pdbx_strand_id
1 'polypeptide(L)'
;MREIKLGDLVEGAVSPSAAAFIAKQTEFGAMRSDTPEAREARVRLYGTIFAADGTLAESGSAAPIEGRANIENNLRTLLGAFPTFRFNPVKIVVNGDVVFYEAANEAVINGGMVRYPAVYRVVLKDGEVTQGRRYHDRTEWFRHLAYPGRLPGAVTEVRLAPDQAAAGSRTKFQEYRGTVRAKGRTIDFGIIVSTAPGLVRCYFDTLPLSYDDTEMGALFTELLTGAAPPSR
;
A
#
# COMPACT_ATOMS: atom_id res chain seq x y z
N MET A 1 23.38 12.33 -11.46
CA MET A 1 22.30 11.57 -10.78
C MET A 1 22.85 10.17 -10.52
N ARG A 2 23.04 9.74 -9.27
CA ARG A 2 23.59 8.40 -8.98
C ARG A 2 22.56 7.35 -9.37
N GLU A 3 22.96 6.37 -10.16
CA GLU A 3 22.18 5.15 -10.40
C GLU A 3 22.09 4.39 -9.07
N ILE A 4 20.89 4.30 -8.50
CA ILE A 4 20.65 3.55 -7.26
C ILE A 4 20.55 2.08 -7.65
N LYS A 5 21.49 1.25 -7.19
CA LYS A 5 21.42 -0.20 -7.42
C LYS A 5 20.40 -0.80 -6.46
N LEU A 6 19.68 -1.83 -6.89
CA LEU A 6 18.71 -2.53 -6.03
C LEU A 6 19.33 -3.01 -4.71
N GLY A 7 20.61 -3.41 -4.72
CA GLY A 7 21.36 -3.78 -3.52
C GLY A 7 21.53 -2.65 -2.49
N ASP A 8 21.51 -1.38 -2.92
CA ASP A 8 21.60 -0.23 -2.02
C ASP A 8 20.26 0.06 -1.31
N LEU A 9 19.17 -0.49 -1.84
CA LEU A 9 17.82 -0.34 -1.31
C LEU A 9 17.48 -1.39 -0.26
N VAL A 10 18.10 -2.57 -0.29
CA VAL A 10 17.76 -3.72 0.55
C VAL A 10 18.61 -3.77 1.82
N GLU A 11 17.97 -3.96 2.96
CA GLU A 11 18.61 -4.17 4.26
C GLU A 11 17.98 -5.34 5.02
N GLY A 12 18.69 -5.88 6.01
CA GLY A 12 18.20 -6.95 6.89
C GLY A 12 18.56 -8.36 6.42
N ALA A 13 17.87 -9.35 6.99
CA ALA A 13 18.14 -10.77 6.75
C ALA A 13 17.34 -11.28 5.55
N VAL A 14 17.97 -11.30 4.37
CA VAL A 14 17.32 -11.67 3.10
C VAL A 14 17.30 -13.20 2.92
N SER A 15 16.10 -13.80 2.92
CA SER A 15 15.91 -15.21 2.54
C SER A 15 15.87 -15.40 1.01
N PRO A 16 16.02 -16.63 0.49
CA PRO A 16 15.80 -16.91 -0.93
C PRO A 16 14.39 -16.52 -1.40
N SER A 17 13.35 -16.75 -0.57
CA SER A 17 11.98 -16.34 -0.86
C SER A 17 11.88 -14.82 -1.00
N ALA A 18 12.48 -14.07 -0.08
CA ALA A 18 12.50 -12.62 -0.11
C ALA A 18 13.24 -12.08 -1.34
N ALA A 19 14.38 -12.68 -1.71
CA ALA A 19 15.10 -12.30 -2.91
C ALA A 19 14.26 -12.50 -4.18
N ALA A 20 13.58 -13.65 -4.31
CA ALA A 20 12.69 -13.94 -5.42
C ALA A 20 11.50 -12.96 -5.49
N PHE A 21 10.87 -12.67 -4.35
CA PHE A 21 9.81 -11.66 -4.25
C PHE A 21 10.30 -10.27 -4.68
N ILE A 22 11.43 -9.81 -4.13
CA ILE A 22 11.99 -8.48 -4.41
C ILE A 22 12.27 -8.32 -5.90
N ALA A 23 12.85 -9.35 -6.55
CA ALA A 23 13.11 -9.33 -7.98
C ALA A 23 11.82 -9.14 -8.79
N LYS A 24 10.81 -10.01 -8.57
CA LYS A 24 9.52 -9.95 -9.26
C LYS A 24 8.77 -8.64 -8.99
N GLN A 25 8.73 -8.17 -7.75
CA GLN A 25 8.06 -6.93 -7.37
C GLN A 25 8.73 -5.70 -7.98
N THR A 26 10.06 -5.72 -8.11
CA THR A 26 10.83 -4.65 -8.77
C THR A 26 10.57 -4.64 -10.27
N GLU A 27 10.55 -5.82 -10.90
CA GLU A 27 10.18 -5.97 -12.31
C GLU A 27 8.76 -5.45 -12.57
N PHE A 28 7.78 -5.89 -11.77
CA PHE A 28 6.42 -5.38 -11.79
C PHE A 28 6.35 -3.85 -11.67
N GLY A 29 7.22 -3.27 -10.83
CA GLY A 29 7.30 -1.83 -10.64
C GLY A 29 7.78 -1.07 -11.88
N ALA A 30 8.75 -1.64 -12.60
CA ALA A 30 9.32 -1.08 -13.81
C ALA A 30 8.41 -1.20 -15.05
N MET A 31 7.43 -2.11 -15.02
CA MET A 31 6.51 -2.32 -16.14
C MET A 31 5.58 -1.12 -16.37
N ARG A 32 5.26 -0.89 -17.64
CA ARG A 32 4.23 0.07 -18.05
C ARG A 32 2.82 -0.55 -18.04
N SER A 33 1.80 0.31 -18.05
CA SER A 33 0.38 -0.07 -18.04
C SER A 33 -0.49 0.91 -18.84
N ASP A 34 0.13 1.65 -19.77
CA ASP A 34 -0.52 2.69 -20.57
C ASP A 34 -1.29 2.16 -21.78
N THR A 35 -1.05 0.92 -22.19
CA THR A 35 -1.88 0.20 -23.18
C THR A 35 -2.55 -1.02 -22.54
N PRO A 36 -3.65 -1.53 -23.12
CA PRO A 36 -4.29 -2.76 -22.65
C PRO A 36 -3.34 -3.96 -22.60
N GLU A 37 -2.48 -4.12 -23.60
CA GLU A 37 -1.54 -5.24 -23.70
C GLU A 37 -0.45 -5.15 -22.63
N ALA A 38 0.11 -3.94 -22.42
CA ALA A 38 1.09 -3.69 -21.37
C ALA A 38 0.48 -3.91 -19.98
N ARG A 39 -0.77 -3.46 -19.79
CA ARG A 39 -1.54 -3.70 -18.56
C ARG A 39 -1.73 -5.18 -18.28
N GLU A 40 -2.20 -5.96 -19.25
CA GLU A 40 -2.39 -7.40 -19.04
C GLU A 40 -1.08 -8.14 -18.80
N ALA A 41 0.00 -7.77 -19.47
CA ALA A 41 1.33 -8.33 -19.17
C ALA A 41 1.74 -8.04 -17.71
N ARG A 42 1.51 -6.82 -17.24
CA ARG A 42 1.81 -6.41 -15.86
C ARG A 42 0.95 -7.15 -14.83
N VAL A 43 -0.35 -7.35 -15.12
CA VAL A 43 -1.25 -8.15 -14.28
C VAL A 43 -0.79 -9.60 -14.18
N ARG A 44 -0.41 -10.23 -15.30
CA ARG A 44 0.11 -11.60 -15.30
C ARG A 44 1.35 -11.75 -14.44
N LEU A 45 2.33 -10.84 -14.56
CA LEU A 45 3.52 -10.88 -13.70
C LEU A 45 3.14 -10.73 -12.23
N TYR A 46 2.22 -9.81 -11.91
CA TYR A 46 1.76 -9.61 -10.54
C TYR A 46 1.11 -10.87 -9.95
N GLY A 47 0.32 -11.60 -10.73
CA GLY A 47 -0.24 -12.89 -10.34
C GLY A 47 0.82 -13.89 -9.87
N THR A 48 1.98 -13.95 -10.54
CA THR A 48 3.08 -14.87 -10.18
C THR A 48 3.80 -14.54 -8.88
N ILE A 49 3.48 -13.40 -8.25
CA ILE A 49 4.03 -12.99 -6.96
C ILE A 49 3.26 -13.66 -5.81
N PHE A 50 1.96 -13.93 -5.97
CA PHE A 50 1.09 -14.41 -4.89
C PHE A 50 0.93 -15.91 -4.89
N ALA A 51 0.75 -16.53 -3.73
CA ALA A 51 0.27 -17.90 -3.63
C ALA A 51 -1.16 -18.02 -4.21
N ALA A 52 -1.57 -19.22 -4.62
CA ALA A 52 -2.89 -19.42 -5.22
C ALA A 52 -4.03 -18.95 -4.29
N ASP A 53 -3.90 -19.22 -2.99
CA ASP A 53 -4.77 -18.84 -1.88
C ASP A 53 -4.28 -17.59 -1.12
N GLY A 54 -3.28 -16.88 -1.66
CA GLY A 54 -2.72 -15.70 -1.04
C GLY A 54 -3.76 -14.59 -0.85
N THR A 55 -3.54 -13.75 0.16
CA THR A 55 -4.43 -12.63 0.49
C THR A 55 -3.77 -11.27 0.25
N LEU A 56 -4.57 -10.26 -0.08
CA LEU A 56 -4.13 -8.88 -0.20
C LEU A 56 -5.08 -7.92 0.50
N ALA A 57 -4.65 -7.34 1.62
CA ALA A 57 -5.34 -6.22 2.24
C ALA A 57 -4.93 -4.92 1.55
N GLU A 58 -5.81 -4.41 0.69
CA GLU A 58 -5.70 -3.06 0.15
C GLU A 58 -6.00 -2.05 1.25
N SER A 59 -5.32 -0.91 1.20
CA SER A 59 -5.63 0.16 2.14
C SER A 59 -7.07 0.67 1.91
N GLY A 60 -7.80 0.92 2.98
CA GLY A 60 -9.20 1.36 2.97
C GLY A 60 -10.20 0.26 2.65
N SER A 61 -9.78 -1.00 2.48
CA SER A 61 -10.69 -2.13 2.29
C SER A 61 -11.09 -2.74 3.63
N ALA A 62 -12.38 -3.03 3.78
CA ALA A 62 -12.93 -3.65 4.99
C ALA A 62 -12.42 -5.08 5.22
N ALA A 63 -12.12 -5.81 4.14
CA ALA A 63 -11.60 -7.17 4.18
C ALA A 63 -10.47 -7.36 3.16
N PRO A 64 -9.53 -8.29 3.40
CA PRO A 64 -8.55 -8.69 2.40
C PRO A 64 -9.22 -9.31 1.17
N ILE A 65 -8.60 -9.13 0.01
CA ILE A 65 -8.92 -9.85 -1.22
C ILE A 65 -8.32 -11.25 -1.10
N GLU A 66 -9.14 -12.27 -1.29
CA GLU A 66 -8.72 -13.67 -1.17
C GLU A 66 -8.49 -14.32 -2.53
N GLY A 67 -7.33 -14.94 -2.72
CA GLY A 67 -6.99 -15.73 -3.89
C GLY A 67 -6.38 -14.93 -5.04
N ARG A 68 -5.38 -15.54 -5.69
CA ARG A 68 -4.59 -14.94 -6.79
C ARG A 68 -5.47 -14.36 -7.90
N ALA A 69 -6.49 -15.08 -8.33
CA ALA A 69 -7.38 -14.64 -9.41
C ALA A 69 -8.14 -13.35 -9.06
N ASN A 70 -8.59 -13.21 -7.82
CA ASN A 70 -9.28 -12.00 -7.36
C ASN A 70 -8.30 -10.83 -7.22
N ILE A 71 -7.08 -11.10 -6.78
CA ILE A 71 -6.00 -10.10 -6.71
C ILE A 71 -5.65 -9.58 -8.12
N GLU A 72 -5.54 -10.46 -9.11
CA GLU A 72 -5.33 -10.08 -10.52
C GLU A 72 -6.48 -9.22 -11.05
N ASN A 73 -7.73 -9.60 -10.77
CA ASN A 73 -8.90 -8.82 -11.17
C ASN A 73 -8.92 -7.43 -10.54
N ASN A 74 -8.61 -7.35 -9.24
CA ASN A 74 -8.49 -6.06 -8.56
C ASN A 74 -7.40 -5.18 -9.16
N LEU A 75 -6.22 -5.75 -9.44
CA LEU A 75 -5.14 -5.00 -10.08
C LEU A 75 -5.53 -4.52 -11.49
N ARG A 76 -6.22 -5.36 -12.28
CA ARG A 76 -6.70 -4.99 -13.61
C ARG A 76 -7.62 -3.77 -13.55
N THR A 77 -8.56 -3.74 -12.59
CA THR A 77 -9.43 -2.58 -12.34
C THR A 77 -8.61 -1.35 -11.96
N LEU A 78 -7.65 -1.49 -11.04
CA LEU A 78 -6.79 -0.39 -10.59
C LEU A 78 -5.95 0.21 -11.73
N LEU A 79 -5.26 -0.63 -12.52
CA LEU A 79 -4.47 -0.16 -13.65
C LEU A 79 -5.33 0.31 -14.83
N GLY A 80 -6.60 -0.09 -14.87
CA GLY A 80 -7.64 0.48 -15.74
C GLY A 80 -7.92 1.93 -15.40
N ALA A 81 -8.16 2.22 -14.12
CA ALA A 81 -8.43 3.56 -13.61
C ALA A 81 -7.18 4.46 -13.58
N PHE A 82 -6.00 3.89 -13.31
CA PHE A 82 -4.74 4.61 -13.18
C PHE A 82 -3.67 4.07 -14.14
N PRO A 83 -3.82 4.27 -15.47
CA PRO A 83 -2.91 3.69 -16.47
C PRO A 83 -1.46 4.22 -16.34
N THR A 84 -1.31 5.41 -15.78
CA THR A 84 -0.01 6.09 -15.56
C THR A 84 0.69 5.64 -14.28
N PHE A 85 0.13 4.69 -13.52
CA PHE A 85 0.68 4.23 -12.25
C PHE A 85 2.14 3.77 -12.36
N ARG A 86 3.02 4.41 -11.59
CA ARG A 86 4.43 4.06 -11.40
C ARG A 86 4.66 3.64 -9.95
N PHE A 87 5.44 2.59 -9.81
CA PHE A 87 5.88 2.06 -8.51
C PHE A 87 7.40 2.17 -8.50
N ASN A 88 7.92 3.06 -7.64
CA ASN A 88 9.36 3.33 -7.57
C ASN A 88 9.90 2.87 -6.20
N PRO A 89 10.76 1.84 -6.15
CA PRO A 89 11.33 1.36 -4.90
C PRO A 89 12.15 2.45 -4.18
N VAL A 90 11.96 2.57 -2.86
CA VAL A 90 12.66 3.55 -2.01
C VAL A 90 13.55 2.88 -0.97
N LYS A 91 13.02 1.87 -0.28
CA LYS A 91 13.73 1.14 0.78
C LYS A 91 13.05 -0.20 0.98
N ILE A 92 13.84 -1.25 1.14
CA ILE A 92 13.34 -2.60 1.36
C ILE A 92 14.04 -3.13 2.60
N VAL A 93 13.28 -3.60 3.59
CA VAL A 93 13.84 -4.19 4.81
C VAL A 93 13.24 -5.55 5.01
N VAL A 94 14.11 -6.55 5.21
CA VAL A 94 13.75 -7.96 5.24
C VAL A 94 14.06 -8.57 6.61
N ASN A 95 13.15 -9.41 7.08
CA ASN A 95 13.36 -10.30 8.22
C ASN A 95 12.92 -11.71 7.86
N GLY A 96 13.85 -12.49 7.30
CA GLY A 96 13.55 -13.82 6.78
C GLY A 96 12.53 -13.74 5.64
N ASP A 97 11.36 -14.35 5.86
CA ASP A 97 10.26 -14.41 4.89
C ASP A 97 9.24 -13.26 5.05
N VAL A 98 9.57 -12.23 5.82
CA VAL A 98 8.78 -11.00 5.94
C VAL A 98 9.51 -9.85 5.27
N VAL A 99 8.84 -9.17 4.34
CA VAL A 99 9.41 -8.04 3.59
C VAL A 99 8.56 -6.80 3.78
N PHE A 100 9.22 -5.71 4.15
CA PHE A 100 8.67 -4.36 4.08
C PHE A 100 9.28 -3.66 2.87
N TYR A 101 8.44 -3.33 1.90
CA TYR A 101 8.85 -2.71 0.63
C TYR A 101 8.25 -1.31 0.57
N GLU A 102 9.06 -0.29 0.84
CA GLU A 102 8.67 1.12 0.68
C GLU A 102 8.82 1.55 -0.78
N ALA A 103 7.81 2.21 -1.31
CA ALA A 103 7.80 2.75 -2.65
C ALA A 103 7.27 4.19 -2.69
N ALA A 104 7.83 5.00 -3.58
CA ALA A 104 7.33 6.31 -3.97
C ALA A 104 6.46 6.13 -5.21
N ASN A 105 5.17 5.94 -4.98
CA ASN A 105 4.23 5.73 -6.06
C ASN A 105 3.84 7.05 -6.72
N GLU A 106 3.59 6.98 -8.02
CA GLU A 106 3.10 8.11 -8.80
C GLU A 106 1.92 7.68 -9.67
N ALA A 107 0.93 8.56 -9.82
CA ALA A 107 -0.16 8.38 -10.78
C ALA A 107 -0.70 9.75 -11.20
N VAL A 108 -1.20 9.85 -12.43
CA VAL A 108 -1.99 11.00 -12.87
C VAL A 108 -3.44 10.74 -12.50
N ILE A 109 -4.03 11.66 -11.72
CA ILE A 109 -5.40 11.63 -11.24
C ILE A 109 -6.03 12.99 -11.57
N ASN A 110 -7.17 13.02 -12.27
CA ASN A 110 -7.82 14.25 -12.74
C ASN A 110 -6.86 15.25 -13.43
N GLY A 111 -5.91 14.73 -14.23
CA GLY A 111 -4.91 15.54 -14.93
C GLY A 111 -3.74 16.04 -14.05
N GLY A 112 -3.81 15.87 -12.73
CA GLY A 112 -2.74 16.21 -11.79
C GLY A 112 -1.84 15.01 -11.48
N MET A 113 -0.53 15.22 -11.43
CA MET A 113 0.40 14.22 -10.93
C MET A 113 0.31 14.13 -9.40
N VAL A 114 -0.04 12.95 -8.89
CA VAL A 114 -0.08 12.65 -7.46
C VAL A 114 1.10 11.74 -7.13
N ARG A 115 1.86 12.13 -6.11
CA ARG A 115 2.96 11.32 -5.54
C ARG A 115 2.59 10.96 -4.11
N TYR A 116 2.78 9.70 -3.76
CA TYR A 116 2.44 9.23 -2.42
C TYR A 116 3.37 8.10 -2.01
N PRO A 117 3.93 8.17 -0.79
CA PRO A 117 4.73 7.09 -0.27
C PRO A 117 3.81 5.96 0.21
N ALA A 118 4.25 4.73 -0.01
CA ALA A 118 3.52 3.52 0.35
C ALA A 118 4.47 2.48 0.93
N VAL A 119 4.00 1.70 1.88
CA VAL A 119 4.69 0.50 2.35
C VAL A 119 3.84 -0.72 2.04
N TYR A 120 4.48 -1.71 1.42
CA TYR A 120 3.92 -3.01 1.12
C TYR A 120 4.56 -4.00 2.08
N ARG A 121 3.77 -4.54 3.00
CA ARG A 121 4.21 -5.61 3.90
C ARG A 121 3.75 -6.92 3.33
N VAL A 122 4.68 -7.86 3.11
CA VAL A 122 4.35 -9.21 2.68
C VAL A 122 4.93 -10.25 3.62
N VAL A 123 4.18 -11.33 3.80
CA VAL A 123 4.65 -12.59 4.38
C VAL A 123 4.74 -13.60 3.24
N LEU A 124 5.87 -14.29 3.19
CA LEU A 124 6.22 -15.18 2.10
C LEU A 124 6.21 -16.64 2.56
N LYS A 125 5.96 -17.53 1.62
CA LYS A 125 6.22 -18.96 1.73
C LYS A 125 6.60 -19.46 0.35
N ASP A 126 7.68 -20.22 0.24
CA ASP A 126 8.15 -20.80 -1.03
C ASP A 126 8.34 -19.76 -2.17
N GLY A 127 8.76 -18.53 -1.81
CA GLY A 127 8.95 -17.43 -2.75
C GLY A 127 7.67 -16.75 -3.26
N GLU A 128 6.50 -17.12 -2.72
CA GLU A 128 5.19 -16.53 -3.04
C GLU A 128 4.61 -15.80 -1.83
N VAL A 129 3.81 -14.75 -2.08
CA VAL A 129 3.10 -13.98 -1.07
C VAL A 129 1.87 -14.75 -0.61
N THR A 130 1.85 -15.16 0.66
CA THR A 130 0.66 -15.75 1.32
C THR A 130 -0.20 -14.67 1.97
N GLN A 131 0.42 -13.57 2.42
CA GLN A 131 -0.29 -12.45 3.03
C GLN A 131 0.38 -11.12 2.66
N GLY A 132 -0.28 -10.33 1.81
CA GLY A 132 0.12 -8.98 1.46
C GLY A 132 -0.76 -7.92 2.12
N ARG A 133 -0.17 -6.81 2.55
CA ARG A 133 -0.89 -5.65 3.10
C ARG A 133 -0.27 -4.35 2.59
N ARG A 134 -1.09 -3.36 2.30
CA ARG A 134 -0.66 -2.06 1.78
C ARG A 134 -1.04 -0.95 2.74
N TYR A 135 -0.10 -0.03 2.94
CA TYR A 135 -0.24 1.12 3.81
C TYR A 135 0.19 2.35 3.02
N HIS A 136 -0.61 3.39 3.10
CA HIS A 136 -0.36 4.62 2.38
C HIS A 136 -0.53 5.79 3.32
N ASP A 137 0.20 6.88 3.03
CA ASP A 137 -0.29 8.19 3.41
C ASP A 137 -1.17 8.70 2.26
N ARG A 138 -2.49 8.52 2.41
CA ARG A 138 -3.45 9.01 1.40
C ARG A 138 -3.87 10.46 1.64
N THR A 139 -3.29 11.15 2.62
CA THR A 139 -3.53 12.58 2.83
C THR A 139 -3.21 13.36 1.55
N GLU A 140 -2.15 12.98 0.83
CA GLU A 140 -1.78 13.59 -0.45
C GLU A 140 -2.83 13.38 -1.55
N TRP A 141 -3.48 12.20 -1.61
CA TRP A 141 -4.51 11.90 -2.61
C TRP A 141 -5.72 12.81 -2.46
N PHE A 142 -6.15 13.04 -1.22
CA PHE A 142 -7.37 13.78 -0.93
C PHE A 142 -7.10 15.25 -0.55
N ARG A 143 -5.84 15.70 -0.51
CA ARG A 143 -5.46 17.07 -0.16
C ARG A 143 -6.18 18.12 -1.02
N HIS A 144 -6.35 17.84 -2.31
CA HIS A 144 -6.97 18.78 -3.26
C HIS A 144 -8.49 18.87 -3.13
N LEU A 145 -9.14 17.94 -2.42
CA LEU A 145 -10.59 17.97 -2.14
C LEU A 145 -10.93 18.81 -0.89
N ALA A 146 -10.10 19.80 -0.57
CA ALA A 146 -10.15 20.58 0.67
C ALA A 146 -10.15 19.69 1.93
N TYR A 147 -8.96 19.21 2.34
CA TYR A 147 -8.76 18.53 3.61
C TYR A 147 -8.03 19.40 4.65
N PRO A 148 -8.65 20.48 5.20
CA PRO A 148 -8.13 21.13 6.39
C PRO A 148 -8.56 20.34 7.63
N GLY A 149 -7.62 19.54 8.18
CA GLY A 149 -7.57 19.23 9.62
C GLY A 149 -8.82 18.65 10.29
N ARG A 150 -9.74 18.03 9.53
CA ARG A 150 -10.89 17.36 10.11
C ARG A 150 -10.45 15.97 10.57
N LEU A 151 -9.96 15.92 11.81
CA LEU A 151 -10.30 14.83 12.73
C LEU A 151 -11.47 15.32 13.63
N PRO A 152 -12.73 15.46 13.16
CA PRO A 152 -13.85 15.76 14.04
C PRO A 152 -14.48 14.42 14.44
N GLY A 153 -14.11 13.97 15.63
CA GLY A 153 -14.62 12.75 16.23
C GLY A 153 -13.64 12.32 17.30
N ALA A 154 -14.09 12.25 18.55
CA ALA A 154 -13.25 11.77 19.63
C ALA A 154 -12.80 10.34 19.29
N VAL A 155 -11.56 10.21 18.83
CA VAL A 155 -10.88 8.93 18.69
C VAL A 155 -10.59 8.47 20.12
N THR A 156 -11.23 7.39 20.54
CA THR A 156 -11.05 6.82 21.87
C THR A 156 -10.70 5.35 21.78
N GLU A 157 -10.22 4.78 22.88
CA GLU A 157 -10.00 3.33 23.01
C GLU A 157 -9.07 2.74 21.94
N VAL A 158 -8.01 3.48 21.60
CA VAL A 158 -6.96 2.97 20.69
C VAL A 158 -6.27 1.79 21.35
N ARG A 159 -6.35 0.62 20.69
CA ARG A 159 -5.65 -0.60 21.09
C ARG A 159 -4.76 -1.02 19.92
N LEU A 160 -3.47 -1.14 20.18
CA LEU A 160 -2.49 -1.58 19.19
C LEU A 160 -1.62 -2.67 19.81
N ALA A 161 -1.46 -3.75 19.06
CA ALA A 161 -0.49 -4.80 19.33
C ALA A 161 0.55 -4.82 18.21
N PRO A 162 1.83 -5.05 18.52
CA PRO A 162 2.83 -5.29 17.48
C PRO A 162 2.47 -6.56 16.69
N ASP A 163 2.67 -6.51 15.38
CA ASP A 163 2.56 -7.65 14.47
C ASP A 163 3.94 -7.87 13.84
N GLN A 164 4.08 -7.70 12.53
CA GLN A 164 5.33 -7.94 11.81
C GLN A 164 6.36 -6.83 12.03
N ALA A 165 7.65 -7.19 11.98
CA ALA A 165 8.74 -6.23 12.06
C ALA A 165 9.95 -6.68 11.23
N ALA A 166 10.69 -5.71 10.71
CA ALA A 166 11.98 -5.93 10.09
C ALA A 166 12.95 -4.79 10.41
N ALA A 167 14.21 -5.13 10.67
CA ALA A 167 15.25 -4.17 10.99
C ALA A 167 16.46 -4.37 10.08
N GLY A 168 16.84 -3.30 9.39
CA GLY A 168 18.07 -3.16 8.65
C GLY A 168 19.15 -2.45 9.47
N SER A 169 20.26 -2.11 8.83
CA SER A 169 21.34 -1.34 9.47
C SER A 169 20.97 0.13 9.71
N ARG A 170 20.04 0.68 8.93
CA ARG A 170 19.63 2.08 9.01
C ARG A 170 18.13 2.26 9.22
N THR A 171 17.32 1.35 8.68
CA THR A 171 15.86 1.49 8.72
C THR A 171 15.22 0.32 9.45
N LYS A 172 14.27 0.61 10.33
CA LYS A 172 13.38 -0.38 10.94
C LYS A 172 11.94 -0.07 10.55
N PHE A 173 11.20 -1.11 10.22
CA PHE A 173 9.75 -1.08 10.09
C PHE A 173 9.12 -1.92 11.19
N GLN A 174 8.07 -1.39 11.80
CA GLN A 174 7.22 -2.11 12.74
C GLN A 174 5.77 -1.92 12.33
N GLU A 175 5.08 -3.02 12.07
CA GLU A 175 3.64 -3.06 11.93
C GLU A 175 2.98 -3.18 13.31
N TYR A 176 1.89 -2.43 13.48
CA TYR A 176 0.96 -2.56 14.58
C TYR A 176 -0.44 -2.82 14.01
N ARG A 177 -1.22 -3.64 14.72
CA ARG A 177 -2.63 -3.91 14.43
C ARG A 177 -3.47 -3.67 15.65
N GLY A 178 -4.70 -3.24 15.42
CA GLY A 178 -5.72 -3.35 16.43
C GLY A 178 -6.95 -2.54 16.08
N THR A 179 -7.55 -1.97 17.11
CA THR A 179 -8.89 -1.40 17.03
C THR A 179 -8.90 0.01 17.57
N VAL A 180 -9.80 0.82 17.04
CA VAL A 180 -10.04 2.16 17.54
C VAL A 180 -11.51 2.51 17.48
N ARG A 181 -11.99 3.28 18.45
CA ARG A 181 -13.37 3.76 18.44
C ARG A 181 -13.42 5.15 17.80
N ALA A 182 -14.20 5.28 16.73
CA ALA A 182 -14.45 6.54 16.06
C ALA A 182 -15.87 6.55 15.49
N LYS A 183 -16.55 7.71 15.53
CA LYS A 183 -17.95 7.86 15.08
C LYS A 183 -18.92 6.80 15.66
N GLY A 184 -18.71 6.39 16.92
CA GLY A 184 -19.56 5.40 17.61
C GLY A 184 -19.34 3.93 17.19
N ARG A 185 -18.41 3.64 16.29
CA ARG A 185 -18.06 2.29 15.83
C ARG A 185 -16.63 1.92 16.19
N THR A 186 -16.37 0.62 16.29
CA THR A 186 -15.02 0.05 16.39
C THR A 186 -14.50 -0.22 14.99
N ILE A 187 -13.32 0.30 14.68
CA ILE A 187 -12.66 0.20 13.39
C ILE A 187 -11.36 -0.58 13.57
N ASP A 188 -11.20 -1.64 12.78
CA ASP A 188 -9.92 -2.32 12.66
C ASP A 188 -8.97 -1.48 11.81
N PHE A 189 -7.76 -1.30 12.29
CA PHE A 189 -6.75 -0.53 11.58
C PHE A 189 -5.34 -1.08 11.84
N GLY A 190 -4.42 -0.65 11.00
CA GLY A 190 -3.02 -0.98 11.05
C GLY A 190 -2.16 0.24 10.76
N ILE A 191 -1.04 0.29 11.46
CA ILE A 191 0.00 1.32 11.27
C ILE A 191 1.31 0.61 10.98
N ILE A 192 2.05 1.10 10.00
CA ILE A 192 3.49 0.84 9.91
C ILE A 192 4.24 2.08 10.39
N VAL A 193 5.11 1.89 11.38
CA VAL A 193 6.07 2.90 11.81
C VAL A 193 7.42 2.57 11.19
N SER A 194 7.94 3.48 10.37
CA SER A 194 9.29 3.45 9.84
C SER A 194 10.17 4.38 10.66
N THR A 195 11.32 3.88 11.11
CA THR A 195 12.31 4.66 11.86
C THR A 195 13.67 4.56 11.20
N ALA A 196 14.32 5.70 11.01
CA ALA A 196 15.71 5.84 10.58
C ALA A 196 16.40 6.98 11.38
N PRO A 197 17.73 7.14 11.34
CA PRO A 197 18.40 8.22 12.05
C PRO A 197 17.78 9.60 11.74
N GLY A 198 17.18 10.22 12.75
CA GLY A 198 16.53 11.54 12.64
C GLY A 198 15.17 11.56 11.91
N LEU A 199 14.57 10.40 11.60
CA LEU A 199 13.33 10.31 10.83
C LEU A 199 12.38 9.25 11.39
N VAL A 200 11.12 9.63 11.60
CA VAL A 200 10.00 8.73 11.90
C VAL A 200 8.88 9.00 10.91
N ARG A 201 8.34 7.94 10.29
CA ARG A 201 7.19 8.02 9.38
C ARG A 201 6.13 6.99 9.78
N CYS A 202 4.86 7.36 9.64
CA CYS A 202 3.73 6.47 9.89
C CYS A 202 2.92 6.29 8.61
N TYR A 203 2.54 5.05 8.31
CA TYR A 203 1.72 4.68 7.16
C TYR A 203 0.50 3.94 7.68
N PHE A 204 -0.68 4.24 7.14
CA PHE A 204 -1.94 3.69 7.64
C PHE A 204 -2.56 2.81 6.57
N ASP A 205 -3.18 1.70 6.97
CA ASP A 205 -3.99 0.91 6.05
C ASP A 205 -5.40 1.51 5.90
N THR A 206 -5.90 2.31 6.83
CA THR A 206 -7.19 3.04 6.70
C THR A 206 -6.98 4.54 6.56
N LEU A 207 -7.69 5.19 5.62
CA LEU A 207 -7.89 6.65 5.59
C LEU A 207 -8.67 7.11 6.82
N PRO A 208 -8.59 8.40 7.21
CA PRO A 208 -8.69 8.78 8.62
C PRO A 208 -9.97 8.20 9.19
N LEU A 209 -9.84 7.71 10.43
CA LEU A 209 -10.87 7.06 11.27
C LEU A 209 -12.24 7.78 11.28
N SER A 210 -12.26 8.99 10.70
CA SER A 210 -13.38 9.85 10.37
C SER A 210 -14.21 9.46 9.15
N TYR A 211 -13.87 8.50 8.26
CA TYR A 211 -14.70 8.19 7.07
C TYR A 211 -15.29 6.77 7.06
N ASP A 212 -16.59 6.64 6.77
CA ASP A 212 -17.26 5.36 6.47
C ASP A 212 -17.15 4.94 4.99
N ASP A 213 -17.59 3.72 4.67
CA ASP A 213 -17.47 3.16 3.31
C ASP A 213 -18.21 3.99 2.26
N THR A 214 -19.31 4.65 2.64
CA THR A 214 -20.07 5.51 1.72
C THR A 214 -19.32 6.81 1.49
N GLU A 215 -18.80 7.43 2.56
CA GLU A 215 -17.95 8.62 2.47
C GLU A 215 -16.69 8.33 1.65
N MET A 216 -16.08 7.16 1.86
CA MET A 216 -14.93 6.68 1.09
C MET A 216 -15.27 6.46 -0.39
N GLY A 217 -16.39 5.82 -0.71
CA GLY A 217 -16.84 5.63 -2.09
C GLY A 217 -17.13 6.96 -2.80
N ALA A 218 -17.71 7.92 -2.09
CA ALA A 218 -17.96 9.27 -2.60
C ALA A 218 -16.63 10.00 -2.89
N LEU A 219 -15.69 9.98 -1.96
CA LEU A 219 -14.36 10.57 -2.13
C LEU A 219 -13.61 9.95 -3.31
N PHE A 220 -13.67 8.62 -3.47
CA PHE A 220 -13.06 7.96 -4.63
C PHE A 220 -13.75 8.30 -5.95
N THR A 221 -15.07 8.44 -5.95
CA THR A 221 -15.82 8.87 -7.15
C THR A 221 -15.41 10.28 -7.55
N GLU A 222 -15.33 11.20 -6.60
CA GLU A 222 -14.88 12.58 -6.84
C GLU A 222 -13.42 12.61 -7.29
N LEU A 223 -12.56 11.82 -6.64
CA LEU A 223 -11.15 11.68 -7.03
C LEU A 223 -10.98 11.16 -8.46
N LEU A 224 -11.86 10.26 -8.92
CA LEU A 224 -11.77 9.66 -10.26
C LEU A 224 -12.45 10.48 -11.36
N THR A 225 -13.49 11.24 -11.03
CA THR A 225 -14.33 11.94 -12.01
C THR A 225 -14.14 13.46 -12.01
N GLY A 226 -13.61 14.01 -10.92
CA GLY A 226 -13.58 15.45 -10.67
C GLY A 226 -14.95 16.07 -10.35
N ALA A 227 -16.01 15.26 -10.28
CA ALA A 227 -17.36 15.71 -9.95
C ALA A 227 -17.64 15.49 -8.46
N ALA A 228 -18.16 16.52 -7.79
CA ALA A 228 -18.65 16.38 -6.42
C ALA A 228 -19.74 15.29 -6.37
N PRO A 229 -19.80 14.48 -5.30
CA PRO A 229 -20.85 13.49 -5.13
C PRO A 229 -22.23 14.19 -5.15
N PRO A 230 -23.28 13.57 -5.72
CA PRO A 230 -24.61 14.16 -5.73
C PRO A 230 -25.02 14.49 -4.29
N SER A 231 -25.40 15.75 -4.06
CA SER A 231 -25.88 16.23 -2.76
C SER A 231 -27.07 15.39 -2.31
N ARG A 232 -26.97 14.82 -1.11
CA ARG A 232 -28.11 14.17 -0.43
C ARG A 232 -29.20 15.18 -0.10
#